data_AF-A0A4D4LEZ5-F1
#
_entry.id   AF-A0A4D4LEZ5-F1
#
_cell.length_a   1.000
_cell.length_b   1.000
_cell.length_c   1.000
_cell.angle_alpha   90.00
_cell.angle_beta   90.00
_cell.angle_gamma   90.00
#
_symmetry.space_group_name_H-M   'P 1'
#
loop_
_entity.id
_entity.type
_entity.pdbx_description
1 polymer ?
#
loop_
_entity_poly.entity_id
_entity_poly.type
_entity_poly.pdbx_seq_one_letter_code
_entity_poly.pdbx_strand_id
1 'polypeptide(L)' 'MQGERLRIWLNGVKINDFTNRDPARSLLQGYVGIQNHGEGDEVSFRDIRVKDLPAKGGGHHQHHHDG' A
#
# COMPACT_ATOMS: atom_id res chain seq x y z
N MET A 1 0.90 -0.83 1.55
CA MET A 1 -0.56 -0.98 1.28
C MET A 1 -1.17 -1.87 2.35
N GLN A 2 -2.50 -1.83 2.56
CA GLN A 2 -3.14 -2.75 3.53
C GLN A 2 -4.01 -3.74 2.77
N GLY A 3 -3.46 -4.91 2.45
CA GLY A 3 -4.13 -5.88 1.58
C GLY A 3 -4.41 -5.27 0.19
N GLU A 4 -5.62 -5.48 -0.32
CA GLU A 4 -6.10 -4.99 -1.62
C GLU A 4 -6.50 -3.49 -1.64
N ARG A 5 -6.27 -2.76 -0.54
CA ARG A 5 -6.65 -1.35 -0.42
C ARG A 5 -5.46 -0.42 -0.65
N LEU A 6 -5.60 0.45 -1.66
CA LEU A 6 -4.70 1.54 -1.99
C LEU A 6 -5.27 2.86 -1.47
N ARG A 7 -4.42 3.68 -0.86
CA ARG A 7 -4.76 5.04 -0.47
C ARG A 7 -3.62 5.96 -0.87
N ILE A 8 -3.97 7.11 -1.42
CA ILE A 8 -3.01 8.10 -1.91
C ILE A 8 -3.28 9.42 -1.17
N TRP A 9 -2.20 9.99 -0.66
CA TRP A 9 -2.20 11.30 -0.03
C TRP A 9 -1.28 12.24 -0.80
N LEU A 10 -1.77 13.45 -1.04
CA LEU A 10 -0.99 14.54 -1.62
C LEU A 10 -1.07 15.71 -0.65
N ASN A 11 0.09 16.24 -0.24
CA ASN A 11 0.17 17.34 0.73
C ASN A 11 -0.65 17.08 2.02
N GLY A 12 -0.63 15.84 2.50
CA GLY A 12 -1.37 15.39 3.69
C GLY A 12 -2.88 15.16 3.46
N VAL A 13 -3.43 15.57 2.33
CA VAL A 13 -4.86 15.37 2.00
C VAL A 13 -5.05 14.04 1.30
N LYS A 14 -6.03 13.23 1.75
CA LYS A 14 -6.39 11.98 1.07
C LYS A 14 -7.12 12.31 -0.23
N ILE A 15 -6.51 11.98 -1.36
CA ILE A 15 -7.06 12.26 -2.70
C ILE A 15 -7.61 11.01 -3.39
N ASN A 16 -7.21 9.81 -2.96
CA ASN A 16 -7.73 8.56 -3.50
C ASN A 16 -7.83 7.48 -2.42
N ASP A 17 -8.90 6.67 -2.51
CA ASP A 17 -9.16 5.54 -1.63
C ASP A 17 -9.84 4.43 -2.46
N PHE A 18 -9.05 3.45 -2.87
CA PHE A 18 -9.45 2.40 -3.79
C PHE A 18 -9.26 1.02 -3.16
N THR A 19 -10.19 0.09 -3.44
CA THR A 19 -10.08 -1.32 -3.03
C THR A 19 -10.24 -2.20 -4.27
N ASN A 20 -9.20 -2.94 -4.61
CA ASN A 20 -9.26 -3.93 -5.67
C ASN A 20 -10.17 -5.10 -5.23
N ARG A 21 -11.03 -5.56 -6.14
CA ARG A 21 -11.92 -6.72 -5.94
C ARG A 21 -11.68 -7.84 -6.95
N ASP A 22 -10.81 -7.59 -7.95
CA ASP A 22 -10.46 -8.57 -8.97
C ASP A 22 -9.23 -9.37 -8.51
N PRO A 23 -9.36 -10.68 -8.24
CA PRO A 23 -8.23 -11.50 -7.81
C PRO A 23 -7.12 -11.60 -8.87
N ALA A 24 -7.42 -11.43 -10.15
CA ALA A 24 -6.42 -11.46 -11.22
C ALA A 24 -5.49 -10.24 -11.20
N ARG A 25 -5.80 -9.21 -10.41
CA ARG A 25 -5.06 -7.95 -10.31
C ARG A 25 -4.66 -7.60 -8.87
N SER A 26 -4.31 -8.63 -8.08
CA SER A 26 -3.95 -8.46 -6.68
C SER A 26 -2.83 -7.44 -6.48
N LEU A 27 -3.00 -6.57 -5.46
CA LEU A 27 -2.01 -5.57 -5.07
C LEU A 27 -1.04 -6.05 -3.98
N LEU A 28 -1.09 -7.33 -3.61
CA LEU A 28 -0.29 -7.88 -2.51
C LEU A 28 1.20 -7.99 -2.82
N GLN A 29 1.56 -8.14 -4.10
CA GLN A 29 2.95 -8.30 -4.53
C GLN A 29 3.17 -7.68 -5.91
N GLY A 30 4.39 -7.19 -6.15
CA GLY A 30 4.77 -6.58 -7.43
C GLY A 30 5.91 -5.58 -7.26
N TYR A 31 6.26 -4.91 -8.36
CA TYR A 31 7.27 -3.86 -8.38
C TYR A 31 6.63 -2.47 -8.31
N VAL A 32 7.36 -1.49 -7.79
CA VAL A 32 6.99 -0.08 -7.83
C VAL A 32 7.75 0.59 -8.96
N GLY A 33 7.03 1.19 -9.91
CA GLY A 33 7.60 1.98 -11.00
C GLY A 33 7.35 3.48 -10.80
N ILE A 34 8.30 4.30 -11.25
CA ILE A 34 8.17 5.76 -11.31
C ILE A 34 8.18 6.14 -12.78
N GLN A 35 7.16 6.87 -13.22
CA GLN A 35 6.98 7.23 -14.63
C GLN A 35 7.03 8.75 -14.81
N ASN A 36 7.62 9.18 -15.92
CA ASN A 36 7.44 10.50 -16.52
C ASN A 36 6.49 10.39 -17.74
N HIS A 37 5.76 11.46 -18.07
CA HIS A 37 4.77 11.53 -19.14
C HIS A 37 5.36 11.72 -20.56
N GLY A 38 6.58 12.28 -20.71
CA GLY A 38 7.25 12.37 -22.01
C GLY A 38 8.54 13.21 -22.00
N GLU A 39 9.25 13.27 -23.13
CA GLU A 39 10.55 13.99 -23.26
C GLU A 39 10.47 15.49 -22.93
N GLY A 40 9.31 16.12 -23.09
CA GLY A 40 9.10 17.54 -22.81
C GLY A 40 8.77 17.87 -21.35
N ASP A 41 8.46 16.87 -20.53
CA ASP A 41 8.08 17.07 -19.14
C ASP A 41 9.27 16.80 -18.22
N GLU A 42 9.60 17.79 -17.38
CA GLU A 42 10.65 17.64 -16.39
C GLU A 42 10.05 17.45 -14.99
N VAL A 43 10.44 16.37 -14.34
CA VAL A 43 10.04 16.06 -12.96
C VAL A 43 11.26 15.59 -12.17
N SER A 44 11.40 16.11 -10.96
CA SER A 44 12.45 15.70 -10.03
C SER A 44 11.82 15.00 -8.82
N PHE A 45 12.41 13.88 -8.41
CA PHE A 45 12.01 13.15 -7.21
C PHE A 45 13.17 13.09 -6.22
N ARG A 46 12.84 13.13 -4.92
CA ARG A 46 13.78 12.89 -3.82
C ARG A 46 13.04 12.23 -2.66
N ASP A 47 13.80 11.58 -1.77
CA ASP A 47 13.28 10.98 -0.52
C ASP A 47 12.21 9.89 -0.72
N ILE A 48 12.29 9.16 -1.84
CA ILE A 48 11.44 8.00 -2.10
C ILE A 48 11.82 6.88 -1.14
N ARG A 49 10.87 6.46 -0.31
CA ARG A 49 11.09 5.49 0.76
C ARG A 49 9.97 4.46 0.78
N VAL A 50 10.33 3.23 1.11
CA VAL A 50 9.39 2.14 1.36
C VAL A 50 9.48 1.77 2.84
N LYS A 51 8.32 1.49 3.44
CA LYS A 51 8.22 1.02 4.81
C LYS A 51 7.18 -0.09 4.88
N ASP A 52 7.56 -1.20 5.49
CA ASP A 52 6.63 -2.28 5.80
C ASP A 52 5.57 -1.81 6.78
N LEU A 53 4.33 -2.20 6.53
CA LEU A 53 3.26 -1.96 7.49
C LEU A 53 3.32 -3.02 8.58
N PRO A 54 3.03 -2.66 9.85
CA PRO A 54 2.85 -3.67 10.87
C PRO A 54 1.77 -4.66 10.44
N ALA A 55 2.00 -5.95 10.70
CA ALA A 55 0.99 -6.97 10.53
C ALA A 55 -0.28 -6.53 11.28
N LYS A 56 -1.45 -6.61 10.64
CA LYS A 56 -2.71 -6.41 11.36
C LYS A 56 -2.76 -7.47 12.47
N GLY A 57 -2.81 -7.01 13.72
CA GLY A 57 -2.43 -7.78 14.91
C GLY A 57 -2.97 -9.21 14.95
N GLY A 58 -2.09 -10.14 15.31
CA GLY A 58 -2.52 -11.42 15.87
C GLY A 58 -3.31 -11.13 17.14
N GLY A 59 -4.62 -11.40 17.10
CA GLY A 59 -5.41 -11.45 18.31
C GLY A 59 -4.77 -12.47 19.25
N HIS A 60 -4.64 -12.10 20.52
CA HIS A 60 -4.29 -13.03 21.58
C HIS A 60 -5.32 -14.19 21.56
N HIS A 61 -4.98 -15.31 20.94
CA HIS A 61 -5.62 -16.58 21.24
C HIS A 61 -5.15 -16.98 22.63
N GLN A 62 -5.85 -16.49 23.66
CA GLN A 62 -5.83 -17.14 24.97
C GLN A 62 -6.48 -18.51 24.75
N HIS A 63 -5.64 -19.53 24.57
CA HIS A 63 -6.07 -20.91 24.75
C HIS A 63 -6.38 -21.08 26.24
N HIS A 64 -7.67 -20.95 26.58
CA HIS A 64 -8.19 -21.55 27.80
C HIS A 64 -8.06 -23.07 27.64
N HIS A 65 -7.06 -23.64 28.31
CA HIS A 65 -6.98 -25.06 28.61
C HIS A 65 -7.85 -25.26 29.85
N ASP A 66 -9.08 -25.74 29.67
CA ASP A 66 -9.78 -26.42 30.76
C ASP A 66 -9.28 -27.86 30.78
N GLY A 67 -8.86 -28.29 31.97
CA GLY A 67 -8.38 -29.65 32.26
C GLY A 67 -9.50 -30.63 32.56
#